data_AF-A0A1I7X6W6-F1
#
_entry.id   AF-A0A1I7X6W6-F1
#
_cell.length_a   1.000
_cell.length_b   1.000
_cell.length_c   1.000
_cell.angle_alpha   90.00
_cell.angle_beta   90.00
_cell.angle_gamma   90.00
#
_symmetry.space_group_name_H-M   'P 1'
#
loop_
_entity.id
_entity.type
_entity.pdbx_description
1 polymer ?
#
loop_
_entity_poly.entity_id
_entity_poly.type
_entity_poly.pdbx_seq_one_letter_code
_entity_poly.pdbx_strand_id
1 'polypeptide(L)'
;MRLLIAIFTGLSHSLKIGLIDSDINGSMVCSTAINEARSNQHCVADSIEIERKDGCVPNRPAIGTINAADLFFTTQVRNTLQFYFVSSPSDLNLPDSYPVLAVGTDFSDVQMALTRLDIRALTSMSFVVILMCIGPVEDCFDFNTKNAVVTSGSMVLAPNIENYVQIINSFSAMLQKGLAELQGNFDKYMSLYTACYGYCYGVKEGGTGDTQSFYEIMRNKQFSSEFRKYVLRRIRENSNHPNV
;
A
#
# COMPACT_ATOMS: atom_id res chain seq x y z
N MET A 1 23.31 14.81 57.72
CA MET A 1 23.45 14.53 56.28
C MET A 1 22.18 13.80 55.83
N ARG A 2 21.23 14.49 55.19
CA ARG A 2 19.96 13.90 54.75
C ARG A 2 20.13 13.39 53.32
N LEU A 3 20.06 12.08 53.14
CA LEU A 3 20.06 11.42 51.85
C LEU A 3 18.66 11.61 51.22
N LEU A 4 18.57 12.47 50.20
CA LEU A 4 17.40 12.60 49.34
C LEU A 4 17.53 11.57 48.21
N ILE A 5 16.80 10.46 48.31
CA ILE A 5 16.61 9.54 47.19
C ILE A 5 15.46 10.12 46.36
N ALA A 6 15.79 10.80 45.27
CA ALA A 6 14.82 11.18 44.26
C ALA A 6 14.40 9.91 43.50
N ILE A 7 13.29 9.31 43.90
CA ILE A 7 12.63 8.27 43.10
C ILE A 7 11.92 8.99 41.97
N PHE A 8 12.61 9.13 40.82
CA PHE A 8 11.94 9.47 39.57
C PHE A 8 11.08 8.28 39.15
N THR A 9 9.82 8.25 39.59
CA THR A 9 8.80 7.44 38.93
C THR A 9 8.44 8.14 37.63
N GLY A 10 9.24 7.92 36.59
CA GLY A 10 8.89 8.33 35.24
C GLY A 10 7.59 7.63 34.85
N LEU A 11 6.54 8.41 34.55
CA LEU A 11 5.35 7.91 33.87
C LEU A 11 5.80 7.33 32.52
N SER A 12 5.95 6.01 32.46
CA SER A 12 6.15 5.26 31.22
C SER A 12 4.90 5.46 30.36
N HIS A 13 4.93 6.44 29.47
CA HIS A 13 3.88 6.60 28.47
C HIS A 13 4.09 5.52 27.42
N SER A 14 3.24 4.49 27.41
CA SER A 14 3.24 3.50 26.34
C SER A 14 2.63 4.11 25.08
N LEU A 15 3.31 3.93 23.96
CA LEU A 15 2.79 4.30 22.65
C LEU A 15 1.78 3.26 22.18
N LYS A 16 0.80 3.69 21.39
CA LYS A 16 -0.27 2.81 20.93
C LYS A 16 -0.43 2.86 19.42
N ILE A 17 -0.48 1.69 18.80
CA ILE A 17 -0.81 1.51 17.38
C ILE A 17 -2.14 0.78 17.30
N GLY A 18 -3.15 1.45 16.75
CA GLY A 18 -4.43 0.84 16.43
C GLY A 18 -4.37 0.12 15.08
N LEU A 19 -4.58 -1.19 15.06
CA LEU A 19 -4.79 -1.96 13.84
C LEU A 19 -6.29 -2.18 13.63
N ILE A 20 -6.82 -1.59 12.57
CA ILE A 20 -8.23 -1.69 12.18
C ILE A 20 -8.31 -2.78 11.10
N ASP A 21 -8.25 -4.04 11.53
CA ASP A 21 -8.19 -5.20 10.65
C ASP A 21 -8.67 -6.45 11.40
N SER A 22 -9.50 -7.26 10.75
CA SER A 22 -9.96 -8.53 11.30
C SER A 22 -8.91 -9.64 11.17
N ASP A 23 -7.85 -9.42 10.40
CA ASP A 23 -6.78 -10.40 10.21
C ASP A 23 -5.84 -10.48 11.42
N ILE A 24 -5.87 -11.62 12.10
CA ILE A 24 -5.01 -11.91 13.25
C ILE A 24 -3.51 -11.81 12.94
N ASN A 25 -3.12 -12.04 11.67
CA ASN A 25 -1.73 -12.00 11.25
C ASN A 25 -1.20 -10.57 11.21
N GLY A 26 -2.07 -9.56 11.10
CA GLY A 26 -1.66 -8.16 11.05
C GLY A 26 -0.85 -7.73 12.29
N SER A 27 -1.27 -8.16 13.48
CA SER A 27 -0.51 -7.88 14.71
C SER A 27 0.88 -8.50 14.73
N MET A 28 1.01 -9.72 14.17
CA MET A 28 2.31 -10.40 14.11
C MET A 28 3.26 -9.65 13.17
N VAL A 29 2.78 -9.30 11.96
CA VAL A 29 3.54 -8.49 11.00
C VAL A 29 4.01 -7.17 11.61
N CYS A 30 3.08 -6.44 12.25
CA CYS A 30 3.39 -5.16 12.87
C CYS A 30 4.38 -5.29 14.04
N SER A 31 4.23 -6.32 14.89
CA SER A 31 5.16 -6.60 15.98
C SER A 31 6.56 -6.89 15.48
N THR A 32 6.68 -7.70 14.42
CA THR A 32 7.98 -8.02 13.81
C THR A 32 8.65 -6.77 13.23
N ALA A 33 7.88 -5.93 12.51
CA ALA A 33 8.38 -4.67 11.96
C ALA A 33 8.93 -3.74 13.07
N ILE A 34 8.20 -3.61 14.18
CA ILE A 34 8.62 -2.80 15.34
C ILE A 34 9.88 -3.36 15.98
N ASN A 35 9.96 -4.68 16.16
CA ASN A 35 11.13 -5.34 16.76
C ASN A 35 12.38 -5.18 15.90
N GLU A 36 12.23 -5.28 14.58
CA GLU A 36 13.33 -5.03 13.65
C GLU A 36 13.72 -3.55 13.63
N ALA A 37 12.76 -2.62 13.66
CA ALA A 37 13.07 -1.21 13.79
C ALA A 37 13.84 -0.95 15.09
N ARG A 38 13.51 -1.60 16.20
CA ARG A 38 14.26 -1.51 17.46
C ARG A 38 15.67 -2.08 17.34
N SER A 39 15.84 -3.26 16.75
CA SER A 39 17.17 -3.88 16.59
C SER A 39 18.09 -3.01 15.73
N ASN A 40 17.53 -2.33 14.73
CA ASN A 40 18.22 -1.36 13.88
C ASN A 40 18.39 0.03 14.51
N GLN A 41 17.98 0.21 15.77
CA GLN A 41 17.96 1.52 16.44
C GLN A 41 17.15 2.56 15.64
N HIS A 42 16.13 2.16 14.90
CA HIS A 42 15.20 3.03 14.18
C HIS A 42 13.89 3.25 14.94
N CYS A 43 13.80 2.81 16.19
CA CYS A 43 12.62 3.01 17.03
C CYS A 43 12.99 3.53 18.42
N VAL A 44 12.01 4.08 19.13
CA VAL A 44 12.15 4.48 20.53
C VAL A 44 12.25 3.27 21.47
N ALA A 45 12.83 3.49 22.64
CA ALA A 45 12.95 2.47 23.69
C ALA A 45 11.61 2.20 24.40
N ASP A 46 10.67 3.14 24.34
CA ASP A 46 9.35 3.02 24.96
C ASP A 46 8.57 1.80 24.42
N SER A 47 7.73 1.23 25.27
CA SER A 47 6.83 0.16 24.87
C SER A 47 5.81 0.70 23.86
N ILE A 48 5.54 -0.11 22.83
CA ILE A 48 4.51 0.16 21.84
C ILE A 48 3.50 -0.97 21.95
N GLU A 49 2.28 -0.62 22.36
CA GLU A 49 1.13 -1.51 22.46
C GLU A 49 0.41 -1.54 21.12
N ILE A 50 0.16 -2.74 20.59
CA ILE A 50 -0.65 -2.93 19.39
C ILE A 50 -2.07 -3.25 19.83
N GLU A 51 -2.99 -2.32 19.62
CA GLU A 51 -4.41 -2.51 19.87
C GLU A 51 -5.10 -2.95 18.59
N ARG A 52 -5.68 -4.15 18.59
CA ARG A 52 -6.55 -4.57 17.49
C ARG A 52 -7.96 -4.07 17.71
N LYS A 53 -8.57 -3.58 16.64
CA LYS A 53 -10.00 -3.30 16.55
C LYS A 53 -10.51 -3.97 15.29
N ASP A 54 -11.69 -4.58 15.39
CA ASP A 54 -12.35 -5.09 14.20
C ASP A 54 -12.59 -3.92 13.25
N GLY A 55 -12.16 -4.13 12.00
CA GLY A 55 -12.39 -3.17 10.95
C GLY A 55 -13.86 -3.02 10.62
N CYS A 56 -14.16 -2.17 9.64
CA CYS A 56 -15.53 -2.03 9.21
C CYS A 56 -16.10 -3.38 8.75
N VAL A 57 -17.31 -3.68 9.21
CA VAL A 57 -18.10 -4.84 8.79
C VAL A 57 -18.22 -4.93 7.26
N PRO A 58 -18.47 -6.12 6.68
CA PRO A 58 -18.54 -6.36 5.23
C PRO A 58 -19.37 -5.34 4.42
N ASN A 59 -20.35 -4.71 5.07
CA ASN A 59 -21.23 -3.71 4.44
C ASN A 59 -20.70 -2.26 4.49
N ARG A 60 -19.50 -1.99 5.00
CA ARG A 60 -18.90 -0.64 5.08
C ARG A 60 -17.37 -0.62 4.92
N PRO A 61 -16.76 -1.24 3.90
CA PRO A 61 -15.29 -1.32 3.79
C PRO A 61 -14.63 0.06 3.96
N ALA A 62 -13.45 0.11 4.59
CA ALA A 62 -12.67 1.34 4.68
C ALA A 62 -12.09 1.68 3.30
N ILE A 63 -12.79 2.52 2.52
CA ILE A 63 -12.45 2.91 1.13
C ILE A 63 -11.36 4.01 1.08
N GLY A 64 -10.66 4.28 2.20
CA GLY A 64 -9.75 5.42 2.33
C GLY A 64 -8.65 5.45 1.26
N THR A 65 -8.06 4.30 0.94
CA THR A 65 -6.98 4.18 -0.05
C THR A 65 -7.48 4.34 -1.50
N ILE A 66 -8.63 3.74 -1.84
CA ILE A 66 -9.23 3.86 -3.17
C ILE A 66 -9.67 5.31 -3.42
N ASN A 67 -10.29 5.95 -2.43
CA ASN A 67 -10.68 7.36 -2.52
C ASN A 67 -9.46 8.29 -2.66
N ALA A 68 -8.34 7.99 -1.99
CA ALA A 68 -7.11 8.76 -2.12
C ALA A 68 -6.44 8.57 -3.49
N ALA A 69 -6.45 7.34 -4.03
CA ALA A 69 -5.96 7.06 -5.37
C ALA A 69 -6.84 7.74 -6.44
N ASP A 70 -8.16 7.60 -6.37
CA ASP A 70 -9.10 8.27 -7.27
C ASP A 70 -8.92 9.79 -7.25
N LEU A 71 -8.82 10.39 -6.06
CA LEU A 71 -8.57 11.82 -5.90
C LEU A 71 -7.24 12.26 -6.56
N PHE A 72 -6.16 11.48 -6.41
CA PHE A 72 -4.87 11.79 -7.01
C PHE A 72 -4.90 11.70 -8.55
N PHE A 73 -5.50 10.64 -9.10
CA PHE A 73 -5.57 10.44 -10.55
C PHE A 73 -6.52 11.43 -11.24
N THR A 74 -7.66 11.72 -10.62
CA THR A 74 -8.62 12.72 -11.14
C THR A 74 -8.06 14.14 -11.15
N THR A 75 -7.22 14.49 -10.16
CA THR A 75 -6.66 15.85 -10.05
C THR A 75 -5.37 16.07 -10.86
N GLN A 76 -4.48 15.08 -10.97
CA GLN A 76 -3.16 15.28 -11.59
C GLN A 76 -3.03 14.76 -13.03
N VAL A 77 -3.67 13.64 -13.38
CA VAL A 77 -3.40 12.94 -14.64
C VAL A 77 -4.34 13.40 -15.77
N ARG A 78 -5.59 13.75 -15.44
CA ARG A 78 -6.62 14.14 -16.41
C ARG A 78 -6.24 15.36 -17.27
N ASN A 79 -5.31 16.20 -16.80
CA ASN A 79 -4.89 17.42 -17.50
C ASN A 79 -3.71 17.23 -18.47
N THR A 80 -3.05 16.07 -18.49
CA THR A 80 -1.82 15.87 -19.27
C THR A 80 -1.89 14.71 -20.26
N LEU A 81 -2.72 13.69 -19.99
CA LEU A 81 -2.90 12.52 -20.84
C LEU A 81 -4.39 12.13 -20.87
N GLN A 82 -4.95 11.91 -22.06
CA GLN A 82 -6.32 11.42 -22.22
C GLN A 82 -6.35 9.92 -21.92
N PHE A 83 -6.47 9.56 -20.65
CA PHE A 83 -6.75 8.19 -20.21
C PHE A 83 -8.22 8.02 -19.89
N TYR A 84 -8.78 6.88 -20.29
CA TYR A 84 -10.01 6.37 -19.71
C TYR A 84 -9.63 5.31 -18.65
N PHE A 85 -10.11 5.49 -17.41
CA PHE A 85 -9.88 4.56 -16.31
C PHE A 85 -11.10 3.67 -16.16
N VAL A 86 -10.89 2.35 -16.20
CA VAL A 86 -11.93 1.37 -15.90
C VAL A 86 -11.65 0.79 -14.52
N SER A 87 -12.51 1.14 -13.57
CA SER A 87 -12.41 0.68 -12.16
C SER A 87 -13.62 -0.16 -11.74
N SER A 88 -14.69 -0.13 -12.55
CA SER A 88 -15.91 -0.88 -12.31
C SER A 88 -16.45 -1.47 -13.63
N PRO A 89 -17.15 -2.61 -13.59
CA PRO A 89 -17.86 -3.15 -14.76
C PRO A 89 -18.90 -2.18 -15.38
N SER A 90 -19.31 -1.14 -14.64
CA SER A 90 -20.18 -0.07 -15.17
C SER A 90 -19.49 0.87 -16.15
N ASP A 91 -18.15 0.88 -16.19
CA ASP A 91 -17.36 1.84 -16.97
C ASP A 91 -17.07 1.32 -18.40
N LEU A 92 -17.77 0.26 -18.84
CA LEU A 92 -17.48 -0.42 -20.12
C LEU A 92 -17.96 0.33 -21.38
N ASN A 93 -18.60 1.50 -21.25
CA ASN A 93 -18.99 2.33 -22.38
C ASN A 93 -17.82 3.26 -22.76
N LEU A 94 -16.86 2.71 -23.50
CA LEU A 94 -15.66 3.41 -23.92
C LEU A 94 -15.99 4.51 -24.95
N PRO A 95 -15.57 5.78 -24.72
CA PRO A 95 -15.67 6.81 -25.73
C PRO A 95 -14.60 6.61 -26.81
N ASP A 96 -14.96 6.78 -28.08
CA ASP A 96 -14.06 6.64 -29.25
C ASP A 96 -12.84 7.58 -29.23
N SER A 97 -12.80 8.54 -28.29
CA SER A 97 -11.78 9.59 -28.21
C SER A 97 -10.54 9.23 -27.39
N TYR A 98 -10.47 8.06 -26.75
CA TYR A 98 -9.37 7.72 -25.83
C TYR A 98 -8.52 6.56 -26.39
N PRO A 99 -7.41 6.83 -27.08
CA PRO A 99 -6.57 5.78 -27.66
C PRO A 99 -5.81 4.97 -26.60
N VAL A 100 -5.83 5.39 -25.33
CA VAL A 100 -5.17 4.70 -24.22
C VAL A 100 -6.17 4.37 -23.12
N LEU A 101 -6.25 3.08 -22.79
CA LEU A 101 -7.13 2.52 -21.78
C LEU A 101 -6.28 2.02 -20.60
N ALA A 102 -6.51 2.57 -19.40
CA ALA A 102 -5.88 2.10 -18.18
C ALA A 102 -6.88 1.32 -17.33
N VAL A 103 -6.55 0.08 -16.96
CA VAL A 103 -7.44 -0.85 -16.25
C VAL A 103 -6.78 -1.29 -14.95
N GLY A 104 -7.44 -1.08 -13.80
CA GLY A 104 -6.97 -1.63 -12.52
C GLY A 104 -7.15 -3.14 -12.47
N THR A 105 -6.30 -3.86 -11.74
CA THR A 105 -6.46 -5.33 -11.54
C THR A 105 -7.01 -5.69 -10.16
N ASP A 106 -7.67 -4.76 -9.46
CA ASP A 106 -8.37 -4.97 -8.17
C ASP A 106 -9.73 -5.66 -8.30
N PHE A 107 -10.18 -5.98 -9.51
CA PHE A 107 -11.45 -6.68 -9.69
C PHE A 107 -11.47 -8.00 -8.92
N SER A 108 -12.59 -8.28 -8.24
CA SER A 108 -12.78 -9.58 -7.57
C SER A 108 -12.71 -10.76 -8.54
N ASP A 109 -13.02 -10.51 -9.82
CA ASP A 109 -12.83 -11.44 -10.93
C ASP A 109 -12.20 -10.67 -12.11
N VAL A 110 -10.87 -10.55 -12.09
CA VAL A 110 -10.09 -9.88 -13.15
C VAL A 110 -10.31 -10.57 -14.49
N GLN A 111 -10.43 -11.90 -14.53
CA GLN A 111 -10.64 -12.64 -15.77
C GLN A 111 -11.93 -12.20 -16.47
N MET A 112 -13.04 -12.13 -15.72
CA MET A 112 -14.32 -11.70 -16.24
C MET A 112 -14.27 -10.23 -16.70
N ALA A 113 -13.63 -9.35 -15.93
CA ALA A 113 -13.50 -7.93 -16.30
C ALA A 113 -12.76 -7.76 -17.63
N LEU A 114 -11.61 -8.42 -17.78
CA LEU A 114 -10.80 -8.36 -19.01
C LEU A 114 -11.49 -9.02 -20.21
N THR A 115 -12.24 -10.10 -19.97
CA THR A 115 -13.03 -10.76 -21.04
C THR A 115 -14.15 -9.86 -21.52
N ARG A 116 -14.85 -9.16 -20.61
CA ARG A 116 -15.93 -8.22 -20.97
C ARG A 116 -15.42 -6.98 -21.70
N LEU A 117 -14.23 -6.52 -21.36
CA LEU A 117 -13.55 -5.44 -22.09
C LEU A 117 -13.11 -5.87 -23.50
N ASP A 118 -12.99 -7.17 -23.76
CA ASP A 118 -12.35 -7.73 -24.95
C ASP A 118 -11.03 -7.00 -25.28
N ILE A 119 -10.09 -7.06 -24.32
CA ILE A 119 -8.81 -6.36 -24.41
C ILE A 119 -8.02 -6.69 -25.69
N ARG A 120 -8.27 -7.85 -26.31
CA ARG A 120 -7.66 -8.25 -27.57
C ARG A 120 -8.28 -7.54 -28.77
N ALA A 121 -9.61 -7.38 -28.80
CA ALA A 121 -10.26 -6.58 -29.82
C ALA A 121 -9.82 -5.12 -29.72
N LEU A 122 -9.76 -4.57 -28.50
CA LEU A 122 -9.33 -3.18 -28.26
C LEU A 122 -7.92 -2.92 -28.80
N THR A 123 -6.95 -3.76 -28.46
CA THR A 123 -5.57 -3.60 -29.00
C THR A 123 -5.51 -3.77 -30.51
N SER A 124 -6.31 -4.67 -31.08
CA SER A 124 -6.44 -4.83 -32.54
C SER A 124 -7.05 -3.59 -33.23
N MET A 125 -7.86 -2.83 -32.50
CA MET A 125 -8.43 -1.54 -32.91
C MET A 125 -7.50 -0.35 -32.63
N SER A 126 -6.21 -0.59 -32.39
CA SER A 126 -5.19 0.42 -32.10
C SER A 126 -5.31 1.12 -30.74
N PHE A 127 -6.09 0.59 -29.80
CA PHE A 127 -6.03 1.05 -28.41
C PHE A 127 -4.75 0.54 -27.73
N VAL A 128 -4.09 1.40 -26.97
CA VAL A 128 -3.05 1.00 -26.03
C VAL A 128 -3.72 0.64 -24.71
N VAL A 129 -3.78 -0.66 -24.41
CA VAL A 129 -4.33 -1.16 -23.15
C VAL A 129 -3.20 -1.33 -22.13
N ILE A 130 -3.35 -0.67 -20.98
CA ILE A 130 -2.41 -0.71 -19.87
C ILE A 130 -3.12 -1.31 -18.65
N LEU A 131 -2.65 -2.45 -18.18
CA LEU A 131 -3.14 -3.10 -16.97
C LEU A 131 -2.28 -2.68 -15.78
N MET A 132 -2.90 -2.13 -14.75
CA MET A 132 -2.24 -1.61 -13.57
C MET A 132 -2.44 -2.55 -12.39
N CYS A 133 -1.37 -3.24 -12.05
CA CYS A 133 -1.27 -4.11 -10.91
C CYS A 133 -1.17 -3.32 -9.60
N ILE A 134 -1.89 -3.77 -8.59
CA ILE A 134 -1.74 -3.27 -7.21
C ILE A 134 -0.53 -3.93 -6.52
N GLY A 135 -0.19 -5.14 -6.97
CA GLY A 135 0.87 -5.99 -6.43
C GLY A 135 1.90 -6.45 -7.45
N PRO A 136 2.83 -7.32 -7.04
CA PRO A 136 3.78 -7.93 -7.97
C PRO A 136 3.05 -8.67 -9.10
N VAL A 137 3.63 -8.66 -10.30
CA VAL A 137 3.00 -9.21 -11.51
C VAL A 137 2.66 -10.70 -11.38
N GLU A 138 3.41 -11.40 -10.54
CA GLU A 138 3.20 -12.80 -10.18
C GLU A 138 1.82 -13.04 -9.57
N ASP A 139 1.29 -12.06 -8.82
CA ASP A 139 0.05 -12.16 -8.04
C ASP A 139 -1.14 -11.47 -8.72
N CYS A 140 -0.93 -10.63 -9.73
CA CYS A 140 -2.02 -9.92 -10.39
C CYS A 140 -2.97 -10.80 -11.20
N PHE A 141 -2.47 -11.93 -11.69
CA PHE A 141 -3.16 -12.74 -12.67
C PHE A 141 -2.97 -14.23 -12.36
N ASP A 142 -4.07 -14.97 -12.36
CA ASP A 142 -4.02 -16.44 -12.41
C ASP A 142 -3.47 -16.94 -13.77
N PHE A 143 -3.24 -18.25 -13.87
CA PHE A 143 -2.67 -18.86 -15.08
C PHE A 143 -3.49 -18.58 -16.36
N ASN A 144 -4.83 -18.65 -16.27
CA ASN A 144 -5.70 -18.45 -17.42
C ASN A 144 -5.71 -16.98 -17.85
N THR A 145 -5.78 -16.08 -16.87
CA THR A 145 -5.76 -14.64 -17.09
C THR A 145 -4.43 -14.18 -17.65
N LYS A 146 -3.29 -14.73 -17.18
CA LYS A 146 -1.95 -14.43 -17.73
C LYS A 146 -1.87 -14.69 -19.22
N ASN A 147 -2.37 -15.83 -19.69
CA ASN A 147 -2.33 -16.16 -21.12
C ASN A 147 -3.16 -15.18 -21.96
N ALA A 148 -4.35 -14.79 -21.48
CA ALA A 148 -5.18 -13.78 -22.14
C ALA A 148 -4.47 -12.42 -22.22
N VAL A 149 -3.83 -11.98 -21.14
CA VAL A 149 -3.07 -10.73 -21.09
C VAL A 149 -1.89 -10.76 -22.07
N VAL A 150 -1.06 -11.80 -22.03
CA VAL A 150 0.13 -11.93 -22.91
C VAL A 150 -0.27 -11.94 -24.39
N THR A 151 -1.35 -12.62 -24.74
CA THR A 151 -1.79 -12.73 -26.15
C THR A 151 -2.57 -11.52 -26.64
N SER A 152 -3.05 -10.65 -25.75
CA SER A 152 -3.79 -9.44 -26.11
C SER A 152 -2.91 -8.31 -26.63
N GLY A 153 -1.59 -8.32 -26.40
CA GLY A 153 -0.74 -7.17 -26.71
C GLY A 153 -0.88 -5.99 -25.74
N SER A 154 -1.55 -6.21 -24.60
CA SER A 154 -1.63 -5.23 -23.51
C SER A 154 -0.28 -5.05 -22.81
N MET A 155 -0.05 -3.86 -22.24
CA MET A 155 1.07 -3.58 -21.35
C MET A 155 0.65 -3.81 -19.90
N VAL A 156 1.57 -4.29 -19.07
CA VAL A 156 1.35 -4.46 -17.63
C VAL A 156 2.29 -3.55 -16.86
N LEU A 157 1.75 -2.71 -15.99
CA LEU A 157 2.49 -1.92 -15.02
C LEU A 157 2.28 -2.53 -13.64
N ALA A 158 3.36 -3.00 -13.03
CA ALA A 158 3.35 -3.54 -11.68
C ALA A 158 4.43 -2.89 -10.81
N PRO A 159 4.19 -2.76 -9.49
CA PRO A 159 5.25 -2.45 -8.54
C PRO A 159 6.45 -3.38 -8.73
N ASN A 160 7.62 -2.80 -8.94
CA ASN A 160 8.86 -3.56 -8.91
C ASN A 160 9.21 -3.87 -7.44
N ILE A 161 9.28 -5.15 -7.10
CA ILE A 161 9.69 -5.63 -5.78
C ILE A 161 10.97 -6.43 -5.94
N GLU A 162 12.10 -5.78 -5.68
CA GLU A 162 13.39 -6.46 -5.66
C GLU A 162 13.40 -7.56 -4.59
N ASN A 163 13.96 -8.72 -4.92
CA ASN A 163 14.03 -9.89 -4.03
C ASN A 163 12.66 -10.41 -3.56
N TYR A 164 11.60 -10.25 -4.34
CA TYR A 164 10.24 -10.72 -4.00
C TYR A 164 10.21 -12.15 -3.43
N VAL A 165 10.88 -13.11 -4.06
CA VAL A 165 10.92 -14.51 -3.61
C VAL A 165 11.53 -14.65 -2.20
N GLN A 166 12.58 -13.89 -1.89
CA GLN A 166 13.17 -13.91 -0.56
C GLN A 166 12.20 -13.29 0.46
N ILE A 167 11.59 -12.15 0.12
CA ILE A 167 10.68 -11.43 1.01
C ILE A 167 9.45 -12.30 1.33
N ILE A 168 8.81 -12.88 0.32
CA ILE A 168 7.64 -13.73 0.54
C ILE A 168 7.98 -14.98 1.36
N ASN A 169 9.18 -15.55 1.20
CA ASN A 169 9.65 -16.65 2.05
C ASN A 169 9.87 -16.19 3.51
N SER A 170 10.42 -14.99 3.74
CA SER A 170 10.53 -14.41 5.08
C SER A 170 9.15 -14.20 5.72
N PHE A 171 8.16 -13.72 4.97
CA PHE A 171 6.77 -13.61 5.44
C PHE A 171 6.13 -14.98 5.71
N SER A 172 6.39 -15.98 4.86
CA SER A 172 5.91 -17.36 5.03
C SER A 172 6.43 -17.96 6.32
N ALA A 173 7.73 -17.81 6.59
CA ALA A 173 8.35 -18.25 7.83
C ALA A 173 7.82 -17.48 9.04
N MET A 174 7.68 -16.15 8.94
CA MET A 174 7.18 -15.29 10.01
C MET A 174 5.74 -15.65 10.41
N LEU A 175 4.87 -15.81 9.43
CA LEU A 175 3.43 -16.06 9.63
C LEU A 175 3.09 -17.54 9.79
N GLN A 176 4.06 -18.43 9.62
CA GLN A 176 3.86 -19.88 9.57
C GLN A 176 2.78 -20.30 8.57
N LYS A 177 2.73 -19.59 7.44
CA LYS A 177 1.75 -19.80 6.36
C LYS A 177 2.42 -20.31 5.10
N GLY A 178 1.72 -21.17 4.36
CA GLY A 178 2.15 -21.55 3.02
C GLY A 178 2.14 -20.36 2.06
N LEU A 179 2.99 -20.41 1.02
CA LEU A 179 3.07 -19.36 0.00
C LEU A 179 1.72 -19.06 -0.65
N ALA A 180 0.91 -20.10 -0.90
CA ALA A 180 -0.42 -19.97 -1.49
C ALA A 180 -1.40 -19.15 -0.62
N GLU A 181 -1.25 -19.16 0.71
CA GLU A 181 -2.09 -18.38 1.62
C GLU A 181 -1.65 -16.92 1.73
N LEU A 182 -0.36 -16.65 1.45
CA LEU A 182 0.17 -15.31 1.36
C LEU A 182 -0.13 -14.66 0.02
N GLN A 183 -0.30 -15.47 -1.02
CA GLN A 183 -0.65 -15.01 -2.35
C GLN A 183 -1.98 -14.23 -2.33
N GLY A 184 -1.95 -12.99 -2.82
CA GLY A 184 -3.10 -12.06 -2.75
C GLY A 184 -3.24 -11.26 -1.45
N ASN A 185 -2.56 -11.63 -0.37
CA ASN A 185 -2.47 -10.83 0.87
C ASN A 185 -1.08 -10.22 1.10
N PHE A 186 -0.10 -10.55 0.25
CA PHE A 186 1.27 -10.11 0.40
C PHE A 186 1.39 -8.58 0.44
N ASP A 187 0.74 -7.85 -0.48
CA ASP A 187 0.80 -6.38 -0.50
C ASP A 187 0.23 -5.75 0.76
N LYS A 188 -0.86 -6.34 1.29
CA LYS A 188 -1.46 -5.93 2.55
C LYS A 188 -0.46 -6.09 3.70
N TYR A 189 0.17 -7.25 3.82
CA TYR A 189 1.16 -7.52 4.86
C TYR A 189 2.42 -6.66 4.70
N MET A 190 2.92 -6.50 3.48
CA MET A 190 4.09 -5.67 3.19
C MET A 190 3.80 -4.18 3.47
N SER A 191 2.61 -3.70 3.14
CA SER A 191 2.17 -2.33 3.45
C SER A 191 2.04 -2.12 4.96
N LEU A 192 1.45 -3.08 5.68
CA LEU A 192 1.32 -3.02 7.13
C LEU A 192 2.68 -3.05 7.83
N TYR A 193 3.57 -3.95 7.41
CA TYR A 193 4.95 -4.01 7.87
C TYR A 193 5.62 -2.65 7.71
N THR A 194 5.51 -2.07 6.51
CA THR A 194 6.10 -0.76 6.17
C THR A 194 5.53 0.36 7.04
N ALA A 195 4.22 0.36 7.27
CA ALA A 195 3.55 1.36 8.09
C ALA A 195 4.00 1.27 9.57
N CYS A 196 4.08 0.06 10.14
CA CYS A 196 4.52 -0.13 11.52
C CYS A 196 6.01 0.21 11.71
N TYR A 197 6.86 -0.17 10.77
CA TYR A 197 8.28 0.23 10.77
C TYR A 197 8.39 1.76 10.65
N GLY A 198 7.68 2.35 9.69
CA GLY A 198 7.68 3.79 9.45
C GLY A 198 7.16 4.60 10.63
N TYR A 199 6.15 4.09 11.35
CA TYR A 199 5.69 4.71 12.59
C TYR A 199 6.80 4.74 13.65
N CYS A 200 7.47 3.61 13.88
CA CYS A 200 8.63 3.51 14.78
C CYS A 200 9.71 4.54 14.44
N TYR A 201 10.07 4.61 13.15
CA TYR A 201 11.05 5.55 12.62
C TYR A 201 10.60 7.00 12.84
N GLY A 202 9.37 7.34 12.51
CA GLY A 202 8.84 8.70 12.66
C GLY A 202 8.76 9.15 14.11
N VAL A 203 8.35 8.28 15.02
CA VAL A 203 8.30 8.59 16.44
C VAL A 203 9.71 8.81 16.99
N LYS A 204 10.70 8.03 16.55
CA LYS A 204 12.09 8.26 16.94
C LYS A 204 12.60 9.62 16.44
N GLU A 205 12.33 9.96 15.20
CA GLU A 205 12.84 11.18 14.57
C GLU A 205 12.14 12.45 15.08
N GLY A 206 10.83 12.37 15.35
CA GLY A 206 10.00 13.54 15.61
C GLY A 206 9.24 13.53 16.93
N GLY A 207 9.38 12.46 17.73
CA GLY A 207 8.60 12.26 18.94
C GLY A 207 7.14 11.92 18.66
N THR A 208 6.34 11.95 19.71
CA THR A 208 4.90 11.63 19.72
C THR A 208 4.05 12.89 19.65
N GLY A 209 4.57 13.95 19.01
CA GLY A 209 3.91 15.24 18.89
C GLY A 209 2.57 15.16 18.15
N ASP A 210 1.97 16.32 17.87
CA ASP A 210 0.75 16.34 17.07
C ASP A 210 0.95 15.74 15.66
N THR A 211 -0.14 15.32 15.03
CA THR A 211 -0.13 14.64 13.73
C THR A 211 0.45 15.51 12.61
N GLN A 212 0.32 16.83 12.69
CA GLN A 212 0.89 17.75 11.70
C GLN A 212 2.42 17.77 11.84
N SER A 213 2.93 17.92 13.05
CA SER A 213 4.37 17.88 13.34
C SER A 213 4.98 16.55 12.91
N PHE A 214 4.31 15.43 13.18
CA PHE A 214 4.75 14.11 12.73
C PHE A 214 4.83 14.02 11.20
N TYR A 215 3.79 14.49 10.49
CA TYR A 215 3.75 14.55 9.02
C TYR A 215 4.88 15.42 8.46
N GLU A 216 5.10 16.60 9.03
CA GLU A 216 6.12 17.55 8.59
C GLU A 216 7.54 17.03 8.76
N ILE A 217 7.76 16.13 9.73
CA ILE A 217 9.03 15.46 9.97
C ILE A 217 9.21 14.28 9.02
N MET A 218 8.15 13.52 8.78
CA MET A 218 8.19 12.31 7.94
C MET A 218 8.19 12.61 6.45
N ARG A 219 7.64 13.74 6.01
CA ARG A 219 7.68 14.14 4.61
C ARG A 219 9.15 14.28 4.15
N ASN A 220 9.46 13.71 3.00
CA ASN A 220 10.80 13.67 2.39
C ASN A 220 11.86 12.85 3.16
N LYS A 221 11.46 12.04 4.15
CA LYS A 221 12.37 11.10 4.81
C LYS A 221 12.55 9.82 4.00
N GLN A 222 13.68 9.18 4.24
CA GLN A 222 13.98 7.85 3.73
C GLN A 222 14.46 6.98 4.89
N PHE A 223 13.99 5.74 4.93
CA PHE A 223 14.42 4.73 5.90
C PHE A 223 14.50 3.39 5.19
N SER A 224 15.24 2.44 5.76
CA SER A 224 15.41 1.11 5.18
C SER A 224 15.08 0.05 6.23
N SER A 225 14.42 -1.01 5.79
CA SER A 225 14.29 -2.27 6.52
C SER A 225 15.10 -3.37 5.85
N GLU A 226 15.04 -4.59 6.39
CA GLU A 226 15.52 -5.81 5.74
C GLU A 226 14.93 -5.98 4.32
N PHE A 227 13.67 -5.58 4.11
CA PHE A 227 12.97 -5.86 2.87
C PHE A 227 13.19 -4.82 1.78
N ARG A 228 13.31 -3.52 2.12
CA ARG A 228 13.56 -2.48 1.12
C ARG A 228 13.94 -1.14 1.74
N LYS A 229 14.39 -0.25 0.86
CA LYS A 229 14.42 1.19 1.11
C LYS A 229 13.05 1.82 0.85
N TYR A 230 12.63 2.68 1.77
CA TYR A 230 11.41 3.47 1.71
C TYR A 230 11.77 4.94 1.54
N VAL A 231 11.02 5.63 0.69
CA VAL A 231 11.17 7.07 0.47
C VAL A 231 9.79 7.69 0.53
N LEU A 232 9.53 8.48 1.57
CA LEU A 232 8.30 9.24 1.70
C LEU A 232 8.49 10.55 0.95
N ARG A 233 7.99 10.67 -0.28
CA ARG A 233 8.09 11.93 -1.03
C ARG A 233 6.82 12.74 -0.89
N ARG A 234 6.97 14.06 -0.80
CA ARG A 234 5.84 14.96 -1.01
C ARG A 234 5.32 14.75 -2.44
N ILE A 235 4.06 14.37 -2.56
CA ILE A 235 3.34 14.48 -3.82
C ILE A 235 3.27 15.98 -4.11
N ARG A 236 3.92 16.43 -5.19
CA ARG A 236 3.84 17.84 -5.57
C ARG A 236 2.38 18.15 -5.88
N GLU A 237 1.73 18.91 -5.00
CA GLU A 237 0.50 19.59 -5.34
C GLU A 237 0.89 20.73 -6.29
N ASN A 238 0.45 20.65 -7.54
CA ASN A 238 0.55 21.77 -8.46
C ASN A 238 -0.31 22.90 -7.89
N SER A 239 0.32 23.85 -7.19
CA SER A 239 -0.32 25.04 -6.64
C SER A 239 -0.60 26.10 -7.73
N ASN A 240 -1.22 25.68 -8.83
CA ASN A 240 -1.79 26.55 -9.85
C ASN A 240 -3.31 26.38 -9.84
N HIS A 241 -3.94 26.76 -8.73
CA HIS A 241 -5.35 27.17 -8.77
C HIS A 241 -5.38 28.69 -8.64
N PRO A 242 -5.74 29.42 -9.71
CA PRO A 242 -6.10 30.82 -9.56
C PRO A 242 -7.35 30.86 -8.69
N ASN A 243 -7.33 31.71 -7.65
CA ASN A 243 -8.51 32.02 -6.86
C ASN A 243 -9.63 32.45 -7.82
N VAL A 244 -10.70 31.64 -7.88
CA VAL A 244 -12.00 32.04 -8.45
C VAL A 244 -12.92 32.35 -7.29
#